data_AF-A0A9N9W4L7-F1
#
_entry.id   AF-A0A9N9W4L7-F1
#
_cell.length_a   1.000
_cell.length_b   1.000
_cell.length_c   1.000
_cell.angle_alpha   90.00
_cell.angle_beta   90.00
_cell.angle_gamma   90.00
#
_symmetry.space_group_name_H-M   'P 1'
#
loop_
_entity.id
_entity.type
_entity.pdbx_description
1 polymer ?
#
loop_
_entity_poly.entity_id
_entity_poly.type
_entity_poly.pdbx_seq_one_letter_code
_entity_poly.pdbx_strand_id
1 'polypeptide(L)'
;MRAIAINMEPLKEIKCHKCRHVLLYGFDYSVNNCPQKCNSYNVHNFIFLDDNKIPEWIKFKIEEENWTKGKLHCYNCGFKVGSFDFVSGRKCECGSTVLPSVHFITSQVDKPVELCLFNKVTEK
;
A
#
# COMPACT_ATOMS: atom_id res chain seq x y z
N MET A 1 -9.70 -28.01 29.60
CA MET A 1 -9.57 -26.55 29.37
C MET A 1 -9.40 -26.37 27.86
N ARG A 2 -10.31 -25.66 27.20
CA ARG A 2 -10.24 -25.44 25.75
C ARG A 2 -9.28 -24.26 25.50
N ALA A 3 -8.15 -24.52 24.85
CA ALA A 3 -7.30 -23.47 24.31
C ALA A 3 -8.01 -22.88 23.09
N ILE A 4 -8.34 -21.59 23.13
CA ILE A 4 -8.78 -20.85 21.96
C ILE A 4 -7.50 -20.48 21.22
N ALA A 5 -7.26 -21.12 20.08
CA ALA A 5 -6.26 -20.65 19.14
C ALA A 5 -6.77 -19.32 18.57
N ILE A 6 -6.34 -18.21 19.16
CA ILE A 6 -6.40 -16.91 18.50
C ILE A 6 -5.38 -16.98 17.35
N ASN A 7 -5.90 -17.20 16.14
CA ASN A 7 -5.13 -16.99 14.91
C ASN A 7 -4.72 -15.51 14.88
N MET A 8 -3.53 -15.23 15.42
CA MET A 8 -2.93 -13.90 15.42
C MET A 8 -2.35 -13.67 14.03
N GLU A 9 -3.20 -13.25 13.08
CA GLU A 9 -2.71 -12.77 11.80
C GLU A 9 -1.75 -11.60 12.03
N PRO A 10 -0.59 -11.55 11.36
CA PRO A 10 0.36 -10.46 11.55
C PRO A 10 -0.31 -9.14 11.17
N LEU A 11 -0.32 -8.19 12.10
CA LEU A 11 -0.88 -6.86 11.89
C LEU A 11 -0.15 -6.18 10.73
N LYS A 12 -0.81 -6.10 9.57
CA LYS A 12 -0.34 -5.35 8.41
C LYS A 12 -0.66 -3.87 8.62
N GLU A 13 0.25 -3.16 9.30
CA GLU A 13 0.15 -1.72 9.55
C GLU A 13 1.12 -0.93 8.67
N ILE A 14 0.65 0.12 8.02
CA ILE A 14 1.52 1.10 7.34
C ILE A 14 1.59 2.36 8.18
N LYS A 15 2.81 2.82 8.47
CA LYS A 15 3.06 3.99 9.33
C LYS A 15 3.75 5.08 8.53
N CYS A 16 3.54 6.34 8.90
CA CYS A 16 4.28 7.45 8.29
C CYS A 16 5.75 7.35 8.66
N HIS A 17 6.66 7.42 7.68
CA HIS A 17 8.11 7.32 7.95
C HIS A 17 8.63 8.41 8.90
N LYS A 18 8.07 9.63 8.78
CA LYS A 18 8.50 10.80 9.57
C LYS A 18 8.06 10.74 11.04
N CYS A 19 6.81 10.37 11.30
CA CYS A 19 6.22 10.48 12.65
C CYS A 19 5.72 9.15 13.24
N ARG A 20 5.86 8.05 12.50
CA ARG A 20 5.40 6.69 12.86
C ARG A 20 3.91 6.56 13.16
N HIS A 21 3.12 7.60 12.87
CA HIS A 21 1.67 7.57 12.97
C HIS A 21 1.08 6.53 12.00
N VAL A 22 0.13 5.74 12.47
CA VAL A 22 -0.51 4.67 11.69
C VAL A 22 -1.41 5.29 10.62
N LEU A 23 -1.12 4.99 9.35
CA LEU A 23 -1.89 5.48 8.21
C LEU A 23 -2.90 4.43 7.72
N LEU A 24 -2.56 3.15 7.88
CA LEU A 24 -3.41 2.02 7.54
C LEU A 24 -3.23 0.90 8.56
N TYR A 25 -4.32 0.22 8.86
CA TYR A 25 -4.37 -0.92 9.75
C TYR A 25 -5.32 -1.97 9.17
N GLY A 26 -4.85 -3.22 8.98
CA GLY A 26 -5.73 -4.34 8.60
C GLY A 26 -6.30 -4.25 7.18
N PHE A 27 -5.66 -3.49 6.28
CA PHE A 27 -6.05 -3.41 4.87
C PHE A 27 -5.25 -4.40 4.02
N ASP A 28 -5.95 -5.07 3.10
CA ASP A 28 -5.30 -5.77 2.00
C ASP A 28 -4.71 -4.73 1.04
N TYR A 29 -3.42 -4.47 1.16
CA TYR A 29 -2.65 -3.73 0.17
C TYR A 29 -1.82 -4.70 -0.67
N SER A 30 -1.72 -4.43 -1.96
CA SER A 30 -0.85 -5.20 -2.83
C SER A 30 0.53 -4.54 -2.87
N VAL A 31 1.50 -5.17 -2.22
CA VAL A 31 2.91 -4.95 -2.55
C VAL A 31 3.19 -5.87 -3.74
N ASN A 32 3.52 -5.31 -4.90
CA ASN A 32 3.98 -6.08 -6.06
C ASN A 32 2.95 -6.93 -6.85
N ASN A 33 1.72 -6.46 -7.09
CA ASN A 33 0.87 -7.11 -8.10
C ASN A 33 0.66 -6.22 -9.32
N CYS A 34 1.73 -6.07 -10.12
CA CYS A 34 1.51 -6.06 -11.57
C CYS A 34 1.19 -7.51 -11.94
N PRO A 35 -0.03 -7.87 -12.37
CA PRO A 35 -0.45 -9.25 -12.66
C PRO A 35 0.34 -9.92 -13.80
N GLN A 36 1.35 -9.25 -14.34
CA GLN A 36 2.07 -9.61 -15.55
C GLN A 36 3.53 -9.21 -15.33
N LYS A 37 4.47 -10.11 -15.67
CA LYS A 37 5.94 -9.99 -15.60
C LYS A 37 6.50 -8.72 -16.27
N CYS A 38 6.23 -7.54 -15.72
CA CYS A 38 6.76 -6.29 -16.23
C CYS A 38 8.08 -5.99 -15.54
N ASN A 39 9.19 -6.19 -16.26
CA ASN A 39 10.53 -5.85 -15.77
C ASN A 39 10.82 -4.33 -15.75
N SER A 40 9.97 -3.53 -16.40
CA SER A 40 10.21 -2.10 -16.57
C SER A 40 9.82 -1.31 -15.33
N TYR A 41 8.70 -1.68 -14.68
CA TYR A 41 8.19 -0.90 -13.56
C TYR A 41 8.89 -1.27 -12.24
N ASN A 42 9.56 -0.31 -11.59
CA ASN A 42 10.13 -0.49 -10.26
C ASN A 42 9.02 -0.53 -9.20
N VAL A 43 8.39 -1.71 -9.07
CA VAL A 43 7.32 -2.04 -8.11
C VAL A 43 7.73 -1.84 -6.65
N HIS A 44 9.03 -1.68 -6.35
CA HIS A 44 9.51 -1.47 -4.99
C HIS A 44 9.29 -0.05 -4.47
N ASN A 45 8.91 0.90 -5.34
CA ASN A 45 8.76 2.31 -4.95
C ASN A 45 7.36 2.67 -4.46
N PHE A 46 6.35 1.83 -4.75
CA PHE A 46 4.96 2.17 -4.49
C PHE A 46 4.21 1.01 -3.81
N ILE A 47 3.29 1.36 -2.92
CA ILE A 47 2.33 0.43 -2.31
C ILE A 47 0.95 0.83 -2.81
N PHE A 48 0.33 -0.02 -3.63
CA PHE A 48 -0.97 0.27 -4.20
C PHE A 48 -2.09 -0.21 -3.28
N LEU A 49 -3.11 0.62 -3.18
CA LEU A 49 -4.37 0.28 -2.53
C LEU A 49 -5.35 -0.25 -3.58
N ASP A 50 -6.15 -1.22 -3.19
CA ASP A 50 -7.29 -1.63 -4.00
C ASP A 50 -8.33 -0.49 -4.02
N ASP A 51 -8.81 -0.12 -5.20
CA ASP A 51 -9.76 0.98 -5.37
C ASP A 51 -11.10 0.72 -4.63
N ASN A 52 -11.43 -0.55 -4.36
CA ASN A 52 -12.63 -0.94 -3.58
C ASN A 52 -12.39 -0.90 -2.06
N LYS A 53 -11.13 -0.97 -1.61
CA LYS A 53 -10.75 -1.06 -0.19
C LYS A 53 -9.96 0.18 0.28
N ILE A 54 -10.35 1.37 -0.17
CA ILE A 54 -9.74 2.63 0.26
C ILE A 54 -10.24 3.01 1.68
N PRO A 55 -9.35 3.35 2.64
CA PRO A 55 -9.75 3.82 3.96
C PRO A 55 -10.48 5.18 3.90
N GLU A 56 -11.31 5.45 4.88
CA GLU A 56 -12.17 6.63 4.93
C GLU A 56 -11.41 7.96 4.88
N TRP A 57 -10.26 8.07 5.57
CA TRP A 57 -9.46 9.30 5.55
C TRP A 57 -8.89 9.63 4.16
N ILE A 58 -8.62 8.62 3.32
CA ILE A 58 -8.19 8.83 1.94
C ILE A 58 -9.40 9.16 1.07
N LYS A 59 -10.54 8.49 1.27
CA LYS A 59 -11.78 8.81 0.55
C LYS A 59 -12.17 10.28 0.73
N PHE A 60 -12.16 10.78 1.96
CA PHE A 60 -12.42 12.18 2.24
C PHE A 60 -11.50 13.12 1.44
N LYS A 61 -10.20 12.80 1.39
CA LYS A 61 -9.22 13.57 0.59
C LYS A 61 -9.47 13.49 -0.92
N ILE A 62 -9.94 12.35 -1.43
CA ILE A 62 -10.30 12.18 -2.84
C ILE A 62 -11.54 13.00 -3.18
N GLU A 63 -12.54 13.01 -2.29
CA GLU A 63 -13.76 13.80 -2.45
C GLU A 63 -13.47 15.31 -2.42
N GLU A 64 -12.61 15.77 -1.51
CA GLU A 64 -12.14 17.17 -1.47
C GLU A 64 -11.50 17.61 -2.80
N GLU A 65 -10.76 16.71 -3.45
CA GLU A 65 -10.10 16.95 -4.75
C GLU A 65 -10.97 16.53 -5.95
N ASN A 66 -12.27 16.32 -5.73
CA ASN A 66 -13.27 15.97 -6.74
C ASN A 66 -12.88 14.79 -7.64
N TRP A 67 -12.31 13.71 -7.06
CA TRP A 67 -11.93 12.50 -7.79
C TRP A 67 -10.95 12.76 -8.95
N THR A 68 -10.09 13.77 -8.82
CA THR A 68 -9.10 14.09 -9.85
C THR A 68 -7.73 13.48 -9.55
N LYS A 69 -6.72 14.31 -9.30
CA LYS A 69 -5.35 13.92 -8.93
C LYS A 69 -4.93 14.72 -7.71
N GLY A 70 -4.27 14.05 -6.77
CA GLY A 70 -3.91 14.68 -5.50
C GLY A 70 -2.74 14.01 -4.80
N LYS A 71 -2.24 14.67 -3.75
CA LYS A 71 -1.16 14.17 -2.90
C LYS A 71 -1.73 13.73 -1.56
N LEU A 72 -1.28 12.58 -1.08
CA LEU A 72 -1.60 12.12 0.27
C LEU A 72 -0.55 12.65 1.24
N HIS A 73 -1.02 13.30 2.30
CA HIS A 73 -0.21 13.76 3.41
C HIS A 73 -0.65 13.06 4.69
N CYS A 74 0.32 12.74 5.55
CA CYS A 74 0.04 12.24 6.89
C CYS A 74 -0.76 13.30 7.65
N TYR A 75 -1.94 12.93 8.14
CA TYR A 75 -2.81 13.84 8.89
C TYR A 75 -2.22 14.26 10.25
N ASN A 76 -1.22 13.54 10.76
CA ASN A 76 -0.55 13.88 12.01
C ASN A 76 0.59 14.90 11.85
N CYS A 77 1.35 14.86 10.77
CA CYS A 77 2.57 15.68 10.62
C CYS A 77 2.70 16.43 9.29
N GLY A 78 1.70 16.32 8.40
CA GLY A 78 1.69 16.94 7.08
C GLY A 78 2.71 16.38 6.09
N PHE A 79 3.51 15.37 6.46
CA PHE A 79 4.51 14.80 5.56
C PHE A 79 3.85 14.08 4.40
N LYS A 80 4.38 14.25 3.17
CA LYS A 80 3.88 13.54 2.00
C LYS A 80 4.13 12.04 2.16
N VAL A 81 3.09 11.24 1.96
CA VAL A 81 3.13 9.77 2.10
C VAL A 81 2.75 9.03 0.82
N GLY A 82 2.10 9.72 -0.13
CA GLY A 82 1.61 9.09 -1.35
C GLY A 82 0.92 10.06 -2.31
N SER A 83 0.15 9.50 -3.25
CA SER A 83 -0.68 10.25 -4.19
C SER A 83 -1.82 9.40 -4.75
N PHE A 84 -2.81 10.06 -5.33
CA PHE A 84 -3.85 9.43 -6.13
C PHE A 84 -4.01 10.13 -7.48
N ASP A 85 -4.42 9.38 -8.51
CA ASP A 85 -4.63 9.88 -9.87
C ASP A 85 -5.70 9.05 -10.59
N PHE A 86 -6.94 9.55 -10.58
CA PHE A 86 -8.10 8.90 -11.23
C PHE A 86 -8.33 9.39 -12.67
N VAL A 87 -7.62 10.44 -13.09
CA VAL A 87 -7.82 11.07 -14.42
C VAL A 87 -6.92 10.42 -15.46
N SER A 88 -5.64 10.20 -15.12
CA SER A 88 -4.64 9.83 -16.11
C SER A 88 -4.60 8.33 -16.38
N GLY A 89 -5.19 7.50 -15.50
CA GLY A 89 -5.23 6.04 -15.63
C GLY A 89 -3.84 5.45 -15.90
N ARG A 90 -2.91 5.60 -14.94
CA ARG A 90 -1.51 5.21 -15.16
C ARG A 90 -1.41 3.75 -15.55
N LYS A 91 -0.80 3.48 -16.69
CA LYS A 91 -0.44 2.14 -17.11
C LYS A 91 0.95 1.81 -16.57
N CYS A 92 1.24 0.51 -16.38
CA CYS A 92 2.61 0.04 -16.24
C CYS A 92 3.45 0.57 -17.41
N GLU A 93 4.76 0.65 -17.24
CA GLU A 93 5.67 0.97 -18.36
C GLU A 93 5.61 -0.07 -19.49
N CYS A 94 5.10 -1.28 -19.22
CA CYS A 94 4.76 -2.26 -20.24
C CYS A 94 3.53 -1.92 -21.10
N GLY A 95 2.71 -0.95 -20.69
CA GLY A 95 1.42 -0.63 -21.30
C GLY A 95 0.31 -1.68 -21.12
N SER A 96 0.62 -2.87 -20.61
CA SER A 96 -0.30 -4.02 -20.57
C SER A 96 -1.31 -4.01 -19.42
N THR A 97 -1.08 -3.25 -18.35
CA THR A 97 -1.97 -3.22 -17.18
C THR A 97 -2.12 -1.82 -16.62
N VAL A 98 -3.35 -1.48 -16.22
CA VAL A 98 -3.66 -0.23 -15.51
C VAL A 98 -3.33 -0.43 -14.04
N LEU A 99 -2.57 0.50 -13.47
CA LEU A 99 -2.20 0.50 -12.06
C LEU A 99 -3.34 1.12 -11.24
N PRO A 100 -3.54 0.67 -9.98
CA PRO A 100 -4.52 1.29 -9.10
C PRO A 100 -4.26 2.78 -8.91
N SER A 101 -5.34 3.53 -8.74
CA SER A 101 -5.27 5.00 -8.75
C SER A 101 -4.60 5.54 -7.50
N VAL A 102 -4.71 4.83 -6.37
CA VAL A 102 -4.23 5.26 -5.05
C VAL A 102 -2.99 4.47 -4.63
N HIS A 103 -1.93 5.18 -4.20
CA HIS A 103 -0.70 4.55 -3.75
C HIS A 103 0.07 5.35 -2.68
N PHE A 104 0.80 4.64 -1.81
CA PHE A 104 1.87 5.19 -0.99
C PHE A 104 3.22 5.09 -1.69
N ILE A 105 4.14 5.96 -1.29
CA ILE A 105 5.54 5.90 -1.71
C ILE A 105 6.31 5.16 -0.61
N THR A 106 6.98 4.07 -0.95
CA THR A 106 7.65 3.18 0.02
C THR A 106 8.75 3.85 0.81
N SER A 107 9.42 4.88 0.26
CA SER A 107 10.40 5.69 0.98
C SER A 107 9.78 6.69 1.96
N GLN A 108 8.46 6.87 1.92
CA GLN A 108 7.73 7.83 2.74
C GLN A 108 6.85 7.18 3.82
N VAL A 109 6.76 5.85 3.80
CA VAL A 109 6.02 5.05 4.78
C VAL A 109 6.83 3.86 5.26
N ASP A 110 6.64 3.49 6.51
CA ASP A 110 7.14 2.23 7.04
C ASP A 110 6.08 1.16 6.83
N LYS A 111 6.46 0.11 6.12
CA LYS A 111 5.68 -1.12 6.02
C LYS A 111 6.15 -2.09 7.10
N PRO A 112 5.29 -3.01 7.58
CA PRO A 112 5.77 -4.09 8.42
C PRO A 112 6.75 -4.88 7.54
N VAL A 113 7.93 -5.17 8.10
CA VAL A 113 8.81 -6.15 7.48
C VAL A 113 8.00 -7.43 7.49
N GLU A 114 7.55 -7.92 6.33
CA GLU A 114 7.26 -9.33 6.21
C GLU A 114 8.57 -9.98 6.60
N LEU A 115 8.65 -10.50 7.83
CA LEU A 115 9.74 -11.36 8.23
C LEU A 115 9.76 -12.40 7.12
N CYS A 116 10.78 -12.35 6.27
CA CYS A 116 11.10 -13.47 5.41
C CYS A 116 11.27 -14.64 6.39
N LEU A 117 10.22 -15.41 6.61
CA LEU A 117 10.36 -16.79 6.96
C LEU A 117 11.00 -17.39 5.71
N PHE A 118 12.32 -17.24 5.62
CA PHE A 118 13.16 -18.20 4.93
C PHE A 118 12.84 -19.52 5.61
N ASN A 119 11.78 -20.18 5.16
CA ASN A 119 11.74 -21.62 5.20
C ASN A 119 12.88 -22.04 4.26
N LYS A 120 14.10 -22.07 4.82
CA LYS A 120 15.13 -22.96 4.31
C LYS A 120 14.52 -24.34 4.46
N VAL A 121 13.85 -24.81 3.41
CA VAL A 121 13.61 -26.23 3.22
C VAL A 121 15.00 -26.82 3.00
N THR A 122 15.70 -27.11 4.09
CA THR A 122 16.74 -28.12 4.07
C THR A 122 16.01 -29.46 4.17
N GLU A 123 15.62 -30.00 3.03
CA GLU A 123 15.39 -31.44 2.93
C GLU A 123 16.69 -32.10 2.45
N LYS A 124 17.02 -33.18 3.16
CA LYS A 124 18.25 -33.96 3.11
C LYS A 124 18.32 -34.84 1.87
#